data_AF-A0A1G7MR61-F1
#
_entry.id   AF-A0A1G7MR61-F1
#
_cell.length_a   1.000
_cell.length_b   1.000
_cell.length_c   1.000
_cell.angle_alpha   90.00
_cell.angle_beta   90.00
_cell.angle_gamma   90.00
#
_symmetry.space_group_name_H-M   'P 1'
#
loop_
_entity.id
_entity.type
_entity.pdbx_description
1 polymer ?
#
loop_
_entity_poly.entity_id
_entity_poly.type
_entity_poly.pdbx_seq_one_letter_code
_entity_poly.pdbx_strand_id
1 'polypeptide(L)'
;MALICDATIVIEASEKSGTRHQGWEAIRLGRDLYLLENVATNPNLTWPKQLIEYGAQILRREDLPDILLDIPNYTAGGVRAFEL
;
A
#
# COMPACT_ATOMS: atom_id res chain seq x y z
N MET A 1 6.17 -1.98 10.25
CA MET A 1 6.80 -1.62 8.96
C MET A 1 6.20 -0.34 8.41
N ALA A 2 4.87 -0.24 8.26
CA ALA A 2 4.19 0.93 7.69
C ALA A 2 4.72 2.32 8.11
N LEU A 3 5.08 2.55 9.38
CA LEU A 3 5.62 3.84 9.84
C LEU A 3 6.92 4.25 9.13
N ILE A 4 7.81 3.30 8.87
CA ILE A 4 9.16 3.51 8.31
C ILE A 4 9.23 3.21 6.80
N CYS A 5 8.08 3.02 6.16
CA CYS A 5 7.99 2.82 4.71
C CYS A 5 7.28 4.02 4.08
N ASP A 6 7.68 4.37 2.87
CA ASP A 6 6.99 5.38 2.06
C ASP A 6 5.69 4.82 1.46
N ALA A 7 5.72 3.58 1.01
CA ALA A 7 4.55 2.84 0.55
C ALA A 7 4.62 1.37 0.99
N THR A 8 3.48 0.68 0.97
CA THR A 8 3.37 -0.76 1.18
C THR A 8 2.79 -1.41 -0.06
N ILE A 9 3.44 -2.45 -0.60
CA ILE A 9 2.90 -3.26 -1.70
C ILE A 9 2.69 -4.69 -1.21
N VAL A 10 1.46 -5.18 -1.28
CA VAL A 10 1.10 -6.55 -0.91
C VAL A 10 1.17 -7.44 -2.14
N ILE A 11 2.16 -8.34 -2.16
CA ILE A 11 2.38 -9.31 -3.25
C ILE A 11 1.51 -10.56 -3.08
N GLU A 12 1.45 -11.06 -1.84
CA GLU A 12 0.72 -12.28 -1.49
C GLU A 12 0.31 -12.24 -0.01
N ALA A 13 -0.84 -12.85 0.28
CA ALA A 13 -1.32 -13.04 1.65
C ALA A 13 -2.49 -14.03 1.68
N SER A 14 -2.63 -14.73 2.81
CA SER A 14 -3.81 -15.53 3.15
C SER A 14 -4.81 -14.74 4.00
N GLU A 15 -6.02 -15.27 4.17
CA GLU A 15 -7.10 -14.62 4.93
C GLU A 15 -6.70 -14.27 6.38
N LYS A 16 -5.85 -15.10 6.99
CA LYS A 16 -5.36 -14.93 8.37
C LYS A 16 -3.93 -14.38 8.44
N SER A 17 -3.37 -13.91 7.32
CA SER A 17 -2.00 -13.40 7.27
C SER A 17 -1.81 -12.16 8.14
N GLY A 18 -0.63 -12.02 8.75
CA GLY A 18 -0.19 -10.79 9.39
C GLY A 18 -0.14 -9.60 8.43
N THR A 19 0.07 -9.84 7.13
CA THR A 19 0.07 -8.82 6.07
C THR A 19 -1.22 -7.99 6.05
N ARG A 20 -2.36 -8.60 6.36
CA ARG A 20 -3.64 -7.90 6.48
C ARG A 20 -3.57 -6.77 7.51
N HIS A 21 -2.99 -7.04 8.68
CA HIS A 21 -2.85 -6.04 9.74
C HIS A 21 -1.85 -4.95 9.32
N GLN A 22 -0.79 -5.32 8.60
CA GLN A 22 0.15 -4.33 8.05
C GLN A 22 -0.50 -3.40 7.03
N GLY A 23 -1.41 -3.92 6.19
CA GLY A 23 -2.21 -3.10 5.27
C GLY A 23 -3.10 -2.11 6.02
N TRP A 24 -3.82 -2.55 7.05
CA TRP A 24 -4.62 -1.64 7.90
C TRP A 24 -3.77 -0.58 8.59
N GLU A 25 -2.57 -0.93 9.05
CA GLU A 25 -1.64 0.01 9.65
C GLU A 25 -1.13 1.05 8.63
N ALA A 26 -0.92 0.67 7.37
CA ALA A 26 -0.58 1.61 6.30
C ALA A 26 -1.71 2.62 6.06
N ILE A 27 -2.94 2.13 5.89
CA ILE A 27 -4.15 2.98 5.76
C ILE A 27 -4.29 3.92 6.96
N ARG A 28 -4.17 3.39 8.18
CA ARG A 28 -4.29 4.18 9.42
C ARG A 28 -3.26 5.31 9.52
N LEU A 29 -2.06 5.09 8.98
CA LEU A 29 -0.98 6.08 8.94
C LEU A 29 -1.04 7.02 7.73
N GLY A 30 -2.04 6.87 6.85
CA GLY A 30 -2.13 7.65 5.61
C GLY A 30 -0.98 7.37 4.65
N ARG A 31 -0.47 6.13 4.66
CA ARG A 31 0.56 5.66 3.71
C ARG A 31 -0.10 5.01 2.52
N ASP A 32 0.55 5.15 1.37
CA ASP A 32 0.13 4.44 0.18
C ASP A 32 0.18 2.93 0.39
N LEU A 33 -0.93 2.29 0.04
CA LEU A 33 -1.09 0.85 0.09
C LEU A 33 -1.53 0.34 -1.26
N TYR A 34 -0.73 -0.54 -1.84
CA TYR A 34 -0.99 -1.19 -3.10
C TYR A 34 -1.25 -2.69 -2.87
N LEU A 35 -2.28 -3.22 -3.50
CA LEU A 35 -2.60 -4.64 -3.53
C LEU A 35 -2.41 -5.14 -4.95
N LEU A 36 -1.55 -6.12 -5.18
CA LEU A 36 -1.49 -6.73 -6.50
C LEU A 36 -2.83 -7.34 -6.88
N GLU A 37 -3.13 -7.33 -8.18
CA GLU A 37 -4.43 -7.76 -8.71
C GLU A 37 -4.83 -9.16 -8.22
N ASN A 38 -3.89 -10.11 -8.17
CA ASN A 38 -4.13 -11.47 -7.67
C ASN A 38 -4.60 -11.53 -6.21
N VAL A 39 -4.23 -10.54 -5.39
CA VAL A 39 -4.67 -10.42 -3.98
C VAL A 39 -6.01 -9.68 -3.94
N ALA A 40 -6.13 -8.58 -4.68
CA ALA A 40 -7.33 -7.74 -4.72
C ALA A 40 -8.56 -8.50 -5.22
N THR A 41 -8.38 -9.41 -6.17
CA THR A 41 -9.48 -10.17 -6.80
C THR A 41 -9.63 -11.59 -6.25
N ASN A 42 -8.88 -11.98 -5.21
CA ASN A 42 -8.96 -13.33 -4.67
C ASN A 42 -10.27 -13.54 -3.90
N PRO A 43 -11.18 -14.43 -4.35
CA PRO A 43 -12.47 -14.63 -3.68
C PRO A 43 -12.35 -15.29 -2.30
N ASN A 44 -11.19 -15.87 -1.98
CA ASN A 44 -10.93 -16.46 -0.67
C ASN A 44 -10.45 -15.45 0.38
N LEU A 45 -10.25 -14.18 -0.02
CA LEU A 45 -9.80 -13.10 0.85
C LEU A 45 -10.95 -12.09 1.04
N THR A 46 -11.30 -11.81 2.28
CA THR A 46 -12.41 -10.88 2.59
C THR A 46 -11.94 -9.44 2.82
N TRP A 47 -10.71 -9.30 3.29
CA TRP A 47 -10.10 -8.03 3.67
C TRP A 47 -9.61 -7.13 2.53
N PRO A 48 -9.21 -7.61 1.33
CA PRO A 48 -8.71 -6.71 0.28
C PRO A 48 -9.76 -5.68 -0.14
N LYS A 49 -11.02 -6.11 -0.26
CA LYS A 49 -12.14 -5.24 -0.60
C LYS A 49 -12.31 -4.10 0.40
N GLN A 50 -12.19 -4.40 1.69
CA GLN A 50 -12.27 -3.38 2.74
C GLN A 50 -11.10 -2.40 2.60
N LEU A 51 -9.86 -2.87 2.48
CA LEU A 51 -8.72 -1.97 2.31
C LEU A 51 -8.87 -1.05 1.09
N ILE A 52 -9.42 -1.56 -0.02
CA ILE A 52 -9.72 -0.76 -1.23
C ILE A 52 -10.78 0.31 -0.94
N GLU A 53 -11.86 -0.03 -0.24
CA GLU A 53 -12.88 0.94 0.20
C GLU A 53 -12.30 2.06 1.07
N TYR A 54 -11.21 1.78 1.80
CA TYR A 54 -10.49 2.75 2.64
C TYR A 54 -9.29 3.41 1.95
N GLY A 55 -9.07 3.19 0.65
CA GLY A 55 -8.08 3.91 -0.15
C GLY A 55 -6.87 3.09 -0.61
N ALA A 56 -6.86 1.77 -0.37
CA ALA A 56 -5.86 0.91 -1.02
C ALA A 56 -6.09 0.86 -2.53
N GLN A 57 -5.00 0.84 -3.29
CA GLN A 57 -5.03 0.86 -4.75
C GLN A 57 -4.71 -0.54 -5.29
N ILE A 58 -5.38 -0.92 -6.39
CA ILE A 58 -5.05 -2.16 -7.09
C ILE A 58 -3.84 -1.90 -8.00
N LEU A 59 -2.82 -2.74 -7.90
CA LEU A 59 -1.60 -2.65 -8.68
C LEU A 59 -1.55 -3.77 -9.71
N ARG A 60 -1.56 -3.41 -10.99
CA ARG A 60 -1.24 -4.35 -12.07
C ARG A 60 0.25 -4.34 -12.36
N ARG A 61 0.73 -5.36 -13.06
CA ARG A 61 2.16 -5.51 -13.34
C ARG A 61 2.67 -4.38 -14.25
N GLU A 62 1.86 -3.97 -15.20
CA GLU A 62 2.12 -2.91 -16.16
C GLU A 62 2.27 -1.53 -15.49
N ASP A 63 1.56 -1.28 -14.38
CA ASP A 63 1.57 0.01 -13.68
C ASP A 63 2.75 0.14 -12.69
N LEU A 64 3.43 -0.97 -12.36
CA LEU A 64 4.50 -0.98 -11.35
C LEU A 64 5.62 0.03 -11.62
N PRO A 65 6.17 0.17 -12.85
CA PRO A 65 7.23 1.14 -13.11
C PRO A 65 6.79 2.57 -12.82
N ASP A 66 5.56 2.92 -13.19
CA ASP A 66 5.03 4.28 -13.01
C ASP A 66 4.81 4.58 -11.54
N ILE A 67 4.22 3.65 -10.78
CA ILE A 67 3.99 3.82 -9.34
C ILE A 67 5.31 3.98 -8.59
N LEU A 68 6.34 3.19 -8.92
CA LEU A 68 7.63 3.30 -8.24
C LEU A 68 8.29 4.68 -8.41
N LEU A 69 7.93 5.43 -9.45
CA LEU A 69 8.42 6.79 -9.68
C LEU A 69 7.57 7.87 -8.98
N ASP A 70 6.34 7.53 -8.56
CA ASP A 70 5.36 8.46 -7.98
C ASP A 70 5.15 8.28 -6.46
N ILE A 71 5.82 7.31 -5.82
CA ILE A 71 5.72 7.11 -4.37
C ILE A 71 6.18 8.38 -3.61
N PRO A 72 5.33 8.98 -2.75
CA PRO A 72 5.73 10.16 -1.99
C PRO A 72 6.81 9.85 -0.96
N ASN A 73 7.75 10.77 -0.78
CA ASN A 73 8.82 10.65 0.22
C ASN A 73 8.31 10.99 1.62
N TYR A 74 7.77 10.01 2.33
CA TYR A 74 7.25 10.16 3.69
C TYR A 74 8.29 9.96 4.79
N THR A 75 9.38 9.25 4.50
CA THR A 75 10.39 8.80 5.46
C THR A 75 11.73 9.49 5.31
N ALA A 76 11.98 10.14 4.17
CA ALA A 76 13.12 11.03 3.97
C ALA A 76 12.93 12.27 4.88
N GLY A 77 13.40 12.17 6.12
CA GLY A 77 13.15 13.17 7.16
C GLY A 77 13.40 14.60 6.66
N GLY A 78 12.37 15.43 6.70
CA GLY A 78 12.49 16.88 6.75
C GLY A 78 13.40 17.55 5.72
N VAL A 79 13.54 17.03 4.49
CA VAL A 79 13.80 17.95 3.38
C VAL A 79 12.47 18.67 3.15
N ARG A 80 12.19 19.64 4.02
CA ARG A 80 11.36 20.76 3.63
C ARG A 80 12.03 21.26 2.36
N ALA A 81 11.40 20.97 1.22
CA ALA A 81 11.50 21.87 0.08
C ALA A 81 11.16 23.23 0.69
N PHE A 82 12.19 24.02 0.97
CA PHE A 82 12.00 25.40 1.33
C PHE A 82 11.23 25.97 0.14
N GLU A 83 9.99 26.31 0.44
CA GLU A 83 9.16 27.17 -0.38
C GLU A 83 9.97 28.44 -0.67
N LEU A 84 10.03 28.77 -1.97
CA LEU A 84 10.32 30.08 -2.56
C LEU A 84 11.75 30.64 -2.43
#